data_AF-A0A2V9JTM7-F1
#
_entry.id   AF-A0A2V9JTM7-F1
#
_cell.length_a   1.000
_cell.length_b   1.000
_cell.length_c   1.000
_cell.angle_alpha   90.00
_cell.angle_beta   90.00
_cell.angle_gamma   90.00
#
_symmetry.space_group_name_H-M   'P 1'
#
loop_
_entity.id
_entity.type
_entity.pdbx_description
1 polymer ?
#
loop_
_entity_poly.entity_id
_entity_poly.type
_entity_poly.pdbx_seq_one_letter_code
_entity_poly.pdbx_strand_id
1 'polypeptide(L)'
;MGRVNEARPPSWKWTVCGLLLLATMLNYMDRQTLAQLATTICAEYHLSNQQYGDLEMAFGLAFAAGALFFGFLVDRISARWLYPAVLIGWSLAGIATSYADDVGLMLLRWFPALTIEGASPEARAAHLGFMTCRLVLGFFEAGHWPCALVTTQTMLNRQDRSFGNSILQSGSAIGAIITPMIVLAMLRDVPGGWRPP
;
A
#
# COMPACT_ATOMS: atom_id res chain seq x y z
N MET A 1 7.37 34.57 27.30
CA MET A 1 8.46 33.59 27.45
C MET A 1 8.50 32.73 26.20
N GLY A 2 9.50 32.97 25.34
CA GLY A 2 9.59 32.38 24.01
C GLY A 2 9.92 30.90 24.05
N ARG A 3 9.18 30.11 23.25
CA ARG A 3 9.70 28.82 22.80
C ARG A 3 10.79 29.14 21.79
N VAL A 4 12.04 28.91 22.16
CA VAL A 4 13.16 28.90 21.22
C VAL A 4 12.77 27.89 20.14
N ASN A 5 12.47 28.38 18.93
CA ASN A 5 12.46 27.53 17.75
C ASN A 5 13.91 27.07 17.58
N GLU A 6 14.25 25.90 18.12
CA GLU A 6 15.47 25.22 17.76
C GLU A 6 15.44 25.04 16.24
N ALA A 7 16.25 25.82 15.53
CA ALA A 7 16.40 25.69 14.09
C ALA A 7 16.87 24.26 13.83
N ARG A 8 15.98 23.43 13.26
CA ARG A 8 16.28 22.03 12.98
C ARG A 8 17.59 21.94 12.19
N PRO A 9 18.47 20.98 12.48
CA PRO A 9 19.75 20.87 11.80
C PRO A 9 19.53 20.70 10.29
N PRO A 10 20.43 21.23 9.43
CA PRO A 10 20.29 21.13 7.97
C PRO A 10 20.12 19.70 7.44
N SER A 11 20.54 18.68 8.20
CA SER A 11 20.39 17.25 7.89
C SER A 11 18.97 16.72 8.07
N TRP A 12 18.16 17.36 8.92
CA TRP A 12 16.79 16.92 9.22
C TRP A 12 15.94 16.75 7.96
N LYS A 13 16.05 17.70 7.02
CA LYS A 13 15.30 17.66 5.77
C LYS A 13 15.65 16.44 4.92
N TRP A 14 16.92 16.01 4.95
CA TRP A 14 17.40 14.83 4.23
C TRP A 14 16.99 13.54 4.92
N THR A 15 16.93 13.52 6.26
CA THR A 15 16.34 12.40 7.01
C THR A 15 14.88 12.20 6.60
N VAL A 16 14.08 13.27 6.52
CA VAL A 16 12.69 13.18 6.06
C VAL A 16 12.60 12.75 4.59
N CYS A 17 13.45 13.24 3.69
CA CYS A 17 13.53 12.74 2.32
C CYS A 17 13.86 11.24 2.27
N GLY A 18 14.75 10.75 3.13
CA GLY A 18 15.07 9.33 3.26
C GLY A 18 13.89 8.50 3.76
N LEU A 19 13.15 8.98 4.77
CA LEU A 19 11.92 8.33 5.23
C LEU A 19 10.84 8.29 4.15
N LEU A 20 10.72 9.37 3.38
CA LEU A 20 9.83 9.46 2.23
C LEU A 20 10.22 8.48 1.12
N LEU A 21 11.51 8.33 0.83
CA LEU A 21 12.03 7.30 -0.08
C LEU A 21 11.63 5.91 0.40
N LEU A 22 11.84 5.59 1.67
CA LEU A 22 11.48 4.29 2.24
C LEU A 22 9.98 4.04 2.16
N ALA A 23 9.16 5.07 2.41
CA ALA A 23 7.71 4.98 2.25
C ALA A 23 7.31 4.70 0.79
N THR A 24 7.88 5.40 -0.20
CA THR A 24 7.65 5.10 -1.62
C THR A 24 8.13 3.70 -1.99
N MET A 25 9.26 3.28 -1.44
CA MET A 25 9.80 1.94 -1.68
C MET A 25 8.81 0.88 -1.21
N LEU A 26 8.33 0.95 0.03
CA LEU A 26 7.34 0.03 0.58
C LEU A 26 6.04 0.03 -0.23
N ASN A 27 5.53 1.21 -0.60
CA ASN A 27 4.35 1.39 -1.45
C ASN A 27 4.43 0.56 -2.75
N TYR A 28 5.58 0.65 -3.44
CA TYR A 28 5.79 -0.10 -4.68
C TYR A 28 6.05 -1.58 -4.44
N MET A 29 6.74 -1.92 -3.35
CA MET A 29 6.95 -3.31 -2.97
C MET A 29 5.62 -4.02 -2.75
N ASP A 30 4.68 -3.42 -2.01
CA ASP A 30 3.36 -4.00 -1.74
C ASP A 30 2.59 -4.31 -3.04
N ARG A 31 2.64 -3.42 -4.03
CA ARG A 31 2.03 -3.66 -5.35
C ARG A 31 2.68 -4.83 -6.07
N GLN A 32 4.01 -4.88 -6.07
CA GLN A 32 4.76 -5.88 -6.82
C GLN A 32 4.71 -7.25 -6.17
N THR A 33 4.65 -7.33 -4.85
CA THR A 33 4.56 -8.59 -4.12
C THR A 33 3.34 -9.38 -4.56
N LEU A 34 2.14 -8.77 -4.61
CA LEU A 34 0.96 -9.51 -5.06
C LEU A 34 1.05 -9.91 -6.54
N ALA A 35 1.56 -9.02 -7.41
CA ALA A 35 1.73 -9.32 -8.82
C ALA A 35 2.67 -10.51 -9.06
N GLN A 36 3.72 -10.66 -8.24
CA GLN A 36 4.62 -11.81 -8.31
C GLN A 36 4.00 -13.09 -7.75
N LEU A 37 3.15 -12.97 -6.73
CA LEU A 37 2.45 -14.09 -6.10
C LEU A 37 1.16 -14.48 -6.83
N ALA A 38 0.78 -13.77 -7.89
CA ALA A 38 -0.48 -13.96 -8.60
C ALA A 38 -0.69 -15.42 -9.05
N THR A 39 0.34 -16.04 -9.64
CA THR A 39 0.26 -17.44 -10.11
C THR A 39 0.09 -18.42 -8.94
N THR A 40 0.82 -18.20 -7.84
CA THR A 40 0.74 -19.01 -6.61
C THR A 40 -0.64 -18.90 -5.95
N ILE A 41 -1.14 -17.67 -5.76
CA ILE A 41 -2.44 -17.40 -5.13
C ILE A 41 -3.58 -17.96 -5.99
N CYS A 42 -3.53 -17.75 -7.31
CA CYS A 42 -4.54 -18.30 -8.23
C CYS A 42 -4.53 -19.83 -8.24
N ALA A 43 -3.36 -20.47 -8.17
CA ALA A 43 -3.26 -21.92 -8.07
C ALA A 43 -3.80 -22.45 -6.73
N GLU A 44 -3.49 -21.80 -5.60
CA GLU A 44 -3.94 -22.23 -4.27
C GLU A 44 -5.47 -22.14 -4.11
N TYR A 45 -6.06 -21.02 -4.54
CA TYR A 45 -7.50 -20.77 -4.38
C TYR A 45 -8.32 -21.07 -5.64
N HIS A 46 -7.71 -21.65 -6.67
CA HIS A 46 -8.36 -21.94 -7.95
C HIS A 46 -9.05 -20.71 -8.57
N LEU A 47 -8.44 -19.54 -8.42
CA LEU A 47 -8.98 -18.29 -8.97
C LEU A 47 -8.68 -18.21 -10.47
N SER A 48 -9.66 -17.72 -11.23
CA SER A 48 -9.44 -17.42 -12.64
C SER A 48 -8.65 -16.13 -12.82
N ASN A 49 -8.00 -15.97 -13.98
CA ASN A 49 -7.30 -14.73 -14.32
C ASN A 49 -8.25 -13.51 -14.34
N GLN A 50 -9.54 -13.71 -14.67
CA GLN A 50 -10.55 -12.66 -14.59
C GLN A 50 -10.78 -12.22 -13.15
N GLN A 51 -10.96 -13.18 -12.23
CA GLN A 51 -11.15 -12.88 -10.81
C GLN A 51 -9.94 -12.17 -10.21
N TYR A 52 -8.72 -12.59 -10.57
CA TYR A 52 -7.51 -11.86 -10.18
C TYR A 52 -7.48 -10.45 -10.78
N GLY A 53 -7.85 -10.30 -12.06
CA GLY A 53 -7.96 -9.01 -12.73
C GLY A 53 -8.94 -8.06 -12.05
N ASP A 54 -10.04 -8.59 -11.52
CA ASP A 54 -11.03 -7.81 -10.76
C ASP A 54 -10.43 -7.25 -9.46
N LEU A 55 -9.52 -7.97 -8.80
CA LEU A 55 -8.79 -7.49 -7.61
C LEU A 55 -7.88 -6.30 -7.94
N GLU A 56 -7.13 -6.37 -9.05
CA GLU A 56 -6.27 -5.27 -9.52
C GLU A 56 -7.08 -4.06 -9.96
N MET A 57 -8.21 -4.30 -10.64
CA MET A 57 -9.13 -3.23 -11.02
C MET A 57 -9.70 -2.52 -9.80
N ALA A 58 -10.14 -3.27 -8.78
CA ALA A 58 -10.65 -2.70 -7.54
C ALA A 58 -9.60 -1.88 -6.80
N PHE A 59 -8.36 -2.38 -6.71
CA PHE A 59 -7.22 -1.61 -6.19
C PHE A 59 -7.06 -0.29 -6.96
N GLY A 60 -7.04 -0.33 -8.29
CA GLY A 60 -6.89 0.86 -9.13
C GLY A 60 -8.01 1.88 -8.95
N LEU A 61 -9.26 1.43 -8.83
CA LEU A 61 -10.43 2.29 -8.58
C LEU A 61 -10.36 2.93 -7.19
N ALA A 62 -10.07 2.14 -6.15
CA ALA A 62 -9.88 2.66 -4.80
C ALA A 62 -8.71 3.64 -4.72
N PHE A 63 -7.62 3.36 -5.43
CA PHE A 63 -6.47 4.24 -5.51
C PHE A 63 -6.82 5.58 -6.17
N ALA A 64 -7.56 5.55 -7.28
CA ALA A 64 -8.03 6.77 -7.95
C ALA A 64 -8.95 7.59 -7.03
N ALA A 65 -9.90 6.95 -6.36
CA ALA A 65 -10.78 7.61 -5.39
C ALA A 65 -10.00 8.19 -4.19
N GLY A 66 -9.06 7.42 -3.64
CA GLY A 66 -8.19 7.82 -2.55
C GLY A 66 -7.31 9.01 -2.93
N ALA A 67 -6.75 9.04 -4.15
CA ALA A 67 -5.91 10.14 -4.62
C ALA A 67 -6.67 11.47 -4.62
N LEU A 68 -7.93 11.46 -5.09
CA LEU A 68 -8.81 12.64 -5.04
C LEU A 68 -9.16 13.02 -3.59
N PHE A 69 -9.55 12.03 -2.78
CA PHE A 69 -9.95 12.25 -1.39
C PHE A 69 -8.81 12.83 -0.56
N PHE A 70 -7.63 12.20 -0.58
CA PHE A 70 -6.46 12.65 0.18
C PHE A 70 -5.83 13.91 -0.42
N GLY A 71 -5.93 14.12 -1.74
CA GLY A 71 -5.56 15.39 -2.37
C GLY A 71 -6.36 16.57 -1.84
N PHE A 72 -7.66 16.39 -1.62
CA PHE A 72 -8.50 17.41 -0.98
C PHE A 72 -8.25 17.51 0.54
N LEU A 73 -7.95 16.40 1.19
CA LEU A 73 -7.81 16.33 2.64
C LEU A 73 -6.48 16.93 3.13
N VAL A 74 -5.40 16.80 2.35
CA VAL A 74 -4.07 17.32 2.71
C VAL A 74 -4.03 18.85 2.81
N ASP A 75 -4.92 19.55 2.10
CA ASP A 75 -5.08 21.00 2.19
C ASP A 75 -5.81 21.43 3.49
N ARG A 76 -6.55 20.52 4.12
CA ARG A 76 -7.35 20.79 5.34
C ARG A 76 -6.69 20.29 6.61
N ILE A 77 -5.96 19.19 6.52
CA ILE A 77 -5.32 18.52 7.66
C ILE A 77 -3.81 18.55 7.44
N SER A 78 -3.08 19.03 8.44
CA SER A 78 -1.62 19.10 8.33
C SER A 78 -1.01 17.71 8.09
N ALA A 79 -0.08 17.62 7.14
CA ALA A 79 0.59 16.38 6.74
C ALA A 79 1.23 15.62 7.91
N ARG A 80 1.66 16.31 8.99
CA ARG A 80 2.18 15.68 10.23
C ARG A 80 1.23 14.68 10.91
N TRP A 81 -0.08 14.81 10.70
CA TRP A 81 -1.09 13.93 11.29
C TRP A 81 -1.73 13.04 10.23
N LEU A 82 -1.99 13.62 9.05
CA LEU A 82 -2.60 12.89 7.95
C LEU A 82 -1.70 11.75 7.46
N TYR A 83 -0.41 12.02 7.30
CA TYR A 83 0.49 11.05 6.69
C TYR A 83 0.75 9.81 7.57
N PRO A 84 0.98 9.93 8.89
CA PRO A 84 1.00 8.76 9.77
C PRO A 84 -0.31 7.96 9.77
N ALA A 85 -1.47 8.62 9.71
CA ALA A 85 -2.76 7.93 9.64
C ALA A 85 -2.91 7.13 8.34
N VAL A 86 -2.48 7.70 7.21
CA VAL A 86 -2.41 7.02 5.92
C VAL A 86 -1.47 5.81 5.95
N LEU A 87 -0.27 5.99 6.50
CA LEU A 87 0.72 4.93 6.71
C LEU A 87 0.15 3.77 7.53
N ILE A 88 -0.50 4.07 8.67
CA ILE A 88 -1.14 3.05 9.51
C ILE A 88 -2.24 2.33 8.72
N GLY A 89 -3.06 3.07 7.98
CA GLY A 89 -4.15 2.49 7.18
C GLY A 89 -3.65 1.50 6.14
N TRP A 90 -2.61 1.86 5.36
CA TRP A 90 -2.06 0.93 4.36
C TRP A 90 -1.31 -0.24 5.01
N SER A 91 -0.59 -0.01 6.11
CA SER A 91 0.16 -1.08 6.80
C SER A 91 -0.77 -2.13 7.41
N LEU A 92 -1.89 -1.70 8.01
CA LEU A 92 -2.91 -2.61 8.51
C LEU A 92 -3.56 -3.41 7.38
N ALA A 93 -3.79 -2.79 6.21
CA ALA A 93 -4.31 -3.48 5.04
C ALA A 93 -3.31 -4.51 4.47
N GLY A 94 -2.02 -4.18 4.45
CA GLY A 94 -0.94 -5.11 4.07
C GLY A 94 -0.92 -6.33 4.99
N ILE A 95 -0.91 -6.13 6.32
CA ILE A 95 -0.96 -7.22 7.30
C ILE A 95 -2.24 -8.04 7.12
N ALA A 96 -3.40 -7.40 6.96
CA ALA A 96 -4.68 -8.09 6.76
C ALA A 96 -4.72 -8.94 5.48
N THR A 97 -3.90 -8.62 4.47
CA THR A 97 -3.80 -9.41 3.23
C THR A 97 -3.26 -10.81 3.48
N SER A 98 -2.39 -11.01 4.48
CA SER A 98 -1.90 -12.35 4.87
C SER A 98 -3.02 -13.26 5.44
N TYR A 99 -4.11 -12.67 5.94
CA TYR A 99 -5.29 -13.32 6.50
C TYR A 99 -6.53 -13.13 5.62
N ALA A 100 -6.34 -12.96 4.31
CA ALA A 100 -7.43 -12.63 3.39
C ALA A 100 -8.56 -13.67 3.42
N ASP A 101 -8.25 -14.97 3.54
CA ASP A 101 -9.25 -16.03 3.67
C ASP A 101 -10.12 -15.87 4.92
N ASP A 102 -9.52 -15.61 6.08
CA ASP A 102 -10.26 -15.36 7.33
C ASP A 102 -11.15 -14.11 7.23
N VAL A 103 -10.62 -13.02 6.65
CA VAL A 103 -11.35 -11.78 6.41
C VAL A 103 -12.56 -12.05 5.51
N GLY A 104 -12.35 -12.80 4.42
CA GLY A 104 -13.40 -13.17 3.49
C GLY A 104 -14.48 -14.05 4.12
N LEU A 105 -14.08 -15.07 4.90
CA LEU A 105 -15.01 -15.91 5.65
C LEU A 105 -15.85 -15.09 6.63
N MET A 106 -15.22 -14.16 7.35
CA MET A 106 -15.94 -13.26 8.24
C MET A 106 -16.96 -12.42 7.46
N LEU A 107 -16.56 -11.80 6.35
CA LEU A 107 -17.44 -10.95 5.56
C LEU A 107 -18.61 -11.72 4.95
N LEU A 108 -18.39 -12.93 4.44
CA LEU A 108 -19.45 -13.77 3.88
C LEU A 108 -20.51 -14.18 4.90
N ARG A 109 -20.17 -14.24 6.20
CA ARG A 109 -21.16 -14.50 7.27
C ARG A 109 -22.16 -13.35 7.41
N TRP A 110 -21.71 -12.12 7.23
CA TRP A 110 -22.54 -10.91 7.33
C TRP A 110 -23.18 -10.53 5.99
N PHE A 111 -22.47 -10.79 4.89
CA PHE A 111 -22.85 -10.40 3.53
C PHE A 111 -22.71 -11.58 2.56
N PRO A 112 -23.58 -12.59 2.64
CA PRO A 112 -23.47 -13.80 1.82
C PRO A 112 -23.65 -13.54 0.32
N ALA A 113 -24.26 -12.41 -0.05
CA ALA A 113 -24.43 -11.97 -1.42
C ALA A 113 -23.15 -11.38 -2.06
N LEU A 114 -22.15 -10.98 -1.27
CA LEU A 114 -20.90 -10.42 -1.76
C LEU A 114 -19.93 -11.53 -2.16
N THR A 115 -20.21 -12.19 -3.28
CA THR A 115 -19.43 -13.34 -3.72
C THR A 115 -19.47 -13.50 -5.23
N ILE A 116 -18.46 -14.18 -5.75
CA ILE A 116 -18.46 -14.70 -7.10
C ILE A 116 -19.31 -15.97 -7.17
N GLU A 117 -20.13 -16.10 -8.22
CA GLU A 117 -20.93 -17.29 -8.51
C GLU A 117 -20.05 -18.37 -9.17
N GLY A 118 -20.41 -19.65 -8.99
CA GLY A 118 -19.74 -20.77 -9.64
C GLY A 118 -18.34 -21.12 -9.11
N ALA A 119 -17.87 -20.46 -8.05
CA ALA A 119 -16.60 -20.76 -7.40
C ALA A 119 -16.77 -21.61 -6.13
N SER A 120 -15.72 -22.33 -5.74
CA SER A 120 -15.71 -23.11 -4.50
C SER A 120 -15.81 -22.22 -3.26
N PRO A 121 -16.29 -22.74 -2.11
CA PRO A 121 -16.41 -21.95 -0.89
C PRO A 121 -15.11 -21.26 -0.46
N GLU A 122 -13.97 -21.96 -0.55
CA GLU A 122 -12.66 -21.37 -0.26
C GLU A 122 -12.27 -20.25 -1.23
N ALA A 123 -12.53 -20.42 -2.52
CA ALA A 123 -12.25 -19.40 -3.53
C ALA A 123 -13.08 -18.13 -3.33
N ARG A 124 -14.35 -18.29 -2.94
CA ARG A 124 -15.28 -17.19 -2.64
C ARG A 124 -14.78 -16.35 -1.47
N ALA A 125 -14.37 -17.01 -0.39
CA ALA A 125 -13.81 -16.35 0.78
C ALA A 125 -12.51 -15.63 0.43
N ALA A 126 -11.53 -16.33 -0.16
CA ALA A 126 -10.26 -15.73 -0.54
C ALA A 126 -10.44 -14.52 -1.46
N HIS A 127 -11.24 -14.65 -2.52
CA HIS A 127 -11.51 -13.56 -3.45
C HIS A 127 -12.09 -12.32 -2.75
N LEU A 128 -13.13 -12.48 -1.92
CA LEU A 128 -13.73 -11.35 -1.20
C LEU A 128 -12.76 -10.72 -0.19
N GLY A 129 -11.98 -11.55 0.49
CA GLY A 129 -10.96 -11.10 1.42
C GLY A 129 -9.89 -10.26 0.75
N PHE A 130 -9.27 -10.81 -0.30
CA PHE A 130 -8.30 -10.08 -1.11
C PHE A 130 -8.89 -8.81 -1.71
N MET A 131 -10.13 -8.87 -2.22
CA MET A 131 -10.83 -7.71 -2.78
C MET A 131 -10.93 -6.58 -1.75
N THR A 132 -11.34 -6.93 -0.52
CA THR A 132 -11.49 -5.95 0.56
C THR A 132 -10.13 -5.39 0.98
N CYS A 133 -9.13 -6.25 1.18
CA CYS A 133 -7.78 -5.80 1.53
C CYS A 133 -7.19 -4.91 0.42
N ARG A 134 -7.41 -5.23 -0.85
CA ARG A 134 -6.97 -4.43 -2.00
C ARG A 134 -7.65 -3.07 -2.08
N LEU A 135 -8.96 -3.01 -1.82
CA LEU A 135 -9.69 -1.74 -1.77
C LEU A 135 -9.16 -0.83 -0.65
N VAL A 136 -9.00 -1.37 0.56
CA VAL A 136 -8.50 -0.61 1.70
C VAL A 136 -7.06 -0.17 1.46
N LEU A 137 -6.19 -1.09 1.01
CA LEU A 137 -4.81 -0.80 0.68
C LEU A 137 -4.73 0.29 -0.39
N GLY A 138 -5.36 0.12 -1.54
CA GLY A 138 -5.32 1.09 -2.64
C GLY A 138 -5.82 2.48 -2.23
N PHE A 139 -6.90 2.56 -1.45
CA PHE A 139 -7.43 3.82 -0.96
C PHE A 139 -6.41 4.58 -0.09
N PHE A 140 -5.87 3.93 0.95
CA PHE A 140 -4.90 4.57 1.84
C PHE A 140 -3.56 4.82 1.14
N GLU A 141 -3.07 3.87 0.37
CA GLU A 141 -1.82 3.95 -0.37
C GLU A 141 -1.78 5.17 -1.31
N ALA A 142 -2.93 5.57 -1.86
CA ALA A 142 -3.06 6.79 -2.66
C ALA A 142 -2.75 8.08 -1.92
N GLY A 143 -2.95 8.12 -0.60
CA GLY A 143 -2.64 9.28 0.23
C GLY A 143 -1.15 9.56 0.37
N HIS A 144 -0.28 8.60 0.03
CA HIS A 144 1.18 8.77 0.03
C HIS A 144 1.61 9.98 -0.80
N TRP A 145 1.17 10.05 -2.06
CA TRP A 145 1.59 11.07 -3.02
C TRP A 145 1.25 12.50 -2.62
N PRO A 146 -0.01 12.85 -2.29
CA PRO A 146 -0.34 14.21 -1.86
C PRO A 146 0.36 14.57 -0.53
N CYS A 147 0.45 13.63 0.42
CA CYS A 147 1.13 13.87 1.70
C CYS A 147 2.62 14.11 1.53
N ALA A 148 3.30 13.28 0.73
CA ALA A 148 4.72 13.41 0.43
C ALA A 148 5.02 14.72 -0.29
N LEU A 149 4.20 15.08 -1.28
CA LEU A 149 4.37 16.31 -2.05
C LEU A 149 4.23 17.56 -1.16
N VAL A 150 3.19 17.65 -0.34
CA VAL A 150 3.02 18.77 0.59
C VAL A 150 4.15 18.81 1.61
N THR A 151 4.62 17.65 2.08
CA THR A 151 5.75 17.55 3.01
C THR A 151 7.03 18.09 2.39
N THR A 152 7.38 17.70 1.16
CA THR A 152 8.59 18.22 0.49
C THR A 152 8.46 19.70 0.16
N GLN A 153 7.27 20.17 -0.27
CA GLN A 153 7.04 21.58 -0.59
C GLN A 153 7.13 22.51 0.62
N THR A 154 6.61 22.08 1.77
CA THR A 154 6.60 22.86 3.02
C THR A 154 7.95 22.86 3.73
N MET A 155 8.72 21.77 3.62
CA MET A 155 10.00 21.62 4.31
C MET A 155 11.21 22.08 3.48
N LEU A 156 11.19 21.90 2.15
CA LEU A 156 12.36 22.17 1.30
C LEU A 156 12.32 23.55 0.64
N ASN A 157 13.50 24.17 0.56
CA ASN A 157 13.75 25.37 -0.23
C ASN A 157 13.55 25.07 -1.72
N ARG A 158 13.18 26.09 -2.52
CA ARG A 158 12.92 25.93 -3.96
C ARG A 158 14.04 25.21 -4.73
N GLN A 159 15.29 25.45 -4.35
CA GLN A 159 16.48 24.86 -4.97
C GLN A 159 16.61 23.36 -4.69
N ASP A 160 16.21 22.92 -3.50
CA ASP A 160 16.36 21.52 -3.05
C ASP A 160 15.16 20.63 -3.42
N ARG A 161 14.01 21.22 -3.78
CA ARG A 161 12.76 20.49 -4.04
C ARG A 161 12.89 19.46 -5.15
N SER A 162 13.60 19.79 -6.23
CA SER A 162 13.82 18.87 -7.34
C SER A 162 14.57 17.62 -6.85
N PHE A 163 15.69 17.80 -6.15
CA PHE A 163 16.48 16.70 -5.63
C PHE A 163 15.72 15.89 -4.56
N GLY A 164 14.97 16.54 -3.67
CA GLY A 164 14.12 15.86 -2.70
C GLY A 164 13.03 15.00 -3.36
N ASN A 165 12.38 15.50 -4.41
CA ASN A 165 11.40 14.73 -5.19
C ASN A 165 12.07 13.58 -5.97
N SER A 166 13.29 13.76 -6.48
CA SER A 166 14.05 12.67 -7.09
C SER A 166 14.34 11.57 -6.08
N ILE A 167 14.79 11.90 -4.86
CA ILE A 167 15.00 10.92 -3.78
C ILE A 167 13.69 10.16 -3.49
N LEU A 168 12.58 10.87 -3.32
CA LEU A 168 11.26 10.27 -3.11
C LEU A 168 10.91 9.27 -4.21
N GLN A 169 11.09 9.64 -5.48
CA GLN A 169 10.75 8.79 -6.62
C GLN A 169 11.70 7.62 -6.79
N SER A 170 12.99 7.76 -6.45
CA SER A 170 13.95 6.65 -6.53
C SER A 170 13.55 5.45 -5.69
N GLY A 171 12.73 5.64 -4.65
CA GLY A 171 12.18 4.54 -3.84
C GLY A 171 11.43 3.50 -4.68
N SER A 172 10.72 3.91 -5.74
CA SER A 172 9.96 2.98 -6.59
C SER A 172 10.88 2.02 -7.37
N ALA A 173 11.97 2.53 -7.92
CA ALA A 173 12.96 1.74 -8.65
C ALA A 173 13.71 0.79 -7.71
N ILE A 174 14.08 1.25 -6.51
CA ILE A 174 14.70 0.43 -5.49
C ILE A 174 13.75 -0.69 -5.07
N GLY A 175 12.49 -0.36 -4.78
CA GLY A 175 11.46 -1.34 -4.44
C GLY A 175 11.29 -2.38 -5.53
N ALA A 176 11.30 -1.98 -6.80
CA ALA A 176 11.18 -2.90 -7.93
C ALA A 176 12.30 -3.94 -8.03
N ILE A 177 13.53 -3.54 -7.67
CA ILE A 177 14.68 -4.44 -7.67
C ILE A 177 14.67 -5.34 -6.44
N ILE A 178 14.31 -4.80 -5.27
CA ILE A 178 14.37 -5.52 -4.00
C ILE A 178 13.23 -6.53 -3.84
N THR A 179 12.02 -6.22 -4.32
CA THR A 179 10.83 -7.06 -4.11
C THR A 179 11.04 -8.50 -4.57
N PRO A 180 11.50 -8.79 -5.80
CA PRO A 180 11.72 -10.17 -6.24
C PRO A 180 12.74 -10.92 -5.38
N MET A 181 13.78 -10.24 -4.89
CA MET A 181 14.79 -10.86 -4.03
C MET A 181 14.21 -11.24 -2.66
N ILE A 182 13.37 -10.39 -2.08
CA ILE A 182 12.70 -10.67 -0.80
C ILE A 182 11.67 -11.78 -0.97
N VAL A 183 10.82 -11.69 -2.01
CA VAL A 183 9.82 -12.74 -2.30
C VAL A 183 10.51 -14.08 -2.47
N LEU A 184 11.59 -14.15 -3.27
CA LEU A 184 12.34 -15.40 -3.45
C LEU A 184 12.97 -15.93 -2.15
N ALA A 185 13.46 -15.04 -1.28
CA ALA A 185 14.07 -15.43 -0.01
C ALA A 185 13.03 -15.91 1.03
N MET A 186 11.80 -15.42 0.94
CA MET A 186 10.72 -15.74 1.89
C MET A 186 9.80 -16.86 1.43
N LEU A 187 9.62 -17.01 0.11
CA LEU A 187 8.73 -17.98 -0.48
C LEU A 187 9.18 -19.41 -0.12
N ARG A 188 8.24 -20.21 0.37
CA ARG A 188 8.47 -21.62 0.70
C ARG A 188 7.60 -22.49 -0.20
N ASP A 189 8.15 -23.62 -0.63
CA ASP A 189 7.45 -24.63 -1.45
C ASP A 189 6.45 -25.47 -0.61
N VAL A 190 5.57 -24.79 0.13
CA VAL A 190 4.49 -25.40 0.93
C VAL A 190 3.20 -24.58 0.75
N PRO A 191 2.00 -25.18 0.91
CA PRO A 191 0.74 -24.43 0.89
C PRO A 191 0.76 -23.27 1.90
N GLY A 192 0.34 -22.07 1.48
CA GLY A 192 0.44 -20.87 2.30
C GLY A 192 1.87 -20.37 2.55
N GLY A 193 2.88 -20.91 1.87
CA GLY A 193 4.28 -20.49 2.00
C GLY A 193 4.57 -19.05 1.54
N TRP A 194 3.60 -18.41 0.89
CA TRP A 194 3.61 -17.00 0.50
C TRP A 194 3.00 -16.06 1.55
N ARG A 195 2.34 -16.59 2.59
CA ARG A 195 1.64 -15.82 3.63
C ARG A 195 2.49 -15.17 4.73
N PRO A 196 3.76 -15.53 5.02
CA PRO A 196 4.52 -14.88 6.07
C PRO A 196 4.49 -13.35 5.96
N PRO A 197 4.41 -12.61 7.10
CA PRO A 197 4.25 -11.16 7.12
C PRO A 197 5.46 -10.41 6.58
#